data_AF-A0A7S9CCT8-F1
#
_entry.id   AF-A0A7S9CCT8-F1
#
_cell.length_a   1.000
_cell.length_b   1.000
_cell.length_c   1.000
_cell.angle_alpha   90.00
_cell.angle_beta   90.00
_cell.angle_gamma   90.00
#
_symmetry.space_group_name_H-M   'P 1'
#
loop_
_entity.id
_entity.type
_entity.pdbx_description
1 polymer ?
#
loop_
_entity_poly.entity_id
_entity_poly.type
_entity_poly.pdbx_seq_one_letter_code
_entity_poly.pdbx_strand_id
1 'polypeptide(L)'
;MHRPRRPRFFPLLPPLILLALLAGSIGGLARLGLQVADAGSPWVGSAAAQHGALMISAFLGSVIALERAVALKQGWTFAAPLLAGAGGLALLAGRAALGAWLGVAAAGLFVGVNALVLRRQLLPHTLLLMAGALCWLLGNLAFALRLAGFDPLPWWFALLVLTIAAERLEMTRLMRRRPAAEWSLYAVLALLLGGAALSPVLYGAALTLLAAWLLRHDIARRTVHAEGLSRYMAVCLLGGYGWLAVAGLAWVATTLGWPARDAALHGLGLGFVFSMVMGHAPVILPAVAGIKLLYGPWFYAPLALLHASLLLRLGAGPAEPELRALGAALNAAALALFALTLIAAALLWRARKENR
;
A
#
# COMPACT_ATOMS: atom_id res chain seq x y z
N MET A 1 13.16 14.84 -29.38
CA MET A 1 12.67 14.33 -28.09
C MET A 1 12.73 12.79 -28.07
N HIS A 2 13.81 12.21 -27.56
CA HIS A 2 13.91 10.75 -27.40
C HIS A 2 13.00 10.33 -26.24
N ARG A 3 11.89 9.65 -26.52
CA ARG A 3 11.17 8.90 -25.47
C ARG A 3 12.14 7.81 -24.99
N PRO A 4 12.57 7.81 -23.72
CA PRO A 4 13.41 6.73 -23.22
C PRO A 4 12.65 5.43 -23.42
N ARG A 5 13.29 4.48 -24.10
CA ARG A 5 12.71 3.17 -24.40
C ARG A 5 12.44 2.46 -23.07
N ARG A 6 11.19 2.06 -22.85
CA ARG A 6 10.85 1.14 -21.75
C ARG A 6 11.71 -0.13 -21.89
N PRO A 7 12.24 -0.68 -20.79
CA PRO A 7 13.07 -1.87 -20.87
C PRO A 7 12.27 -3.06 -21.43
N ARG A 8 12.96 -4.02 -22.04
CA ARG A 8 12.34 -5.21 -22.68
C ARG A 8 11.42 -6.02 -21.74
N PHE A 9 11.70 -5.99 -20.45
CA PHE A 9 10.95 -6.71 -19.41
C PHE A 9 9.78 -5.91 -18.80
N PHE A 10 9.53 -4.67 -19.24
CA PHE A 10 8.37 -3.88 -18.78
C PHE A 10 7.02 -4.61 -18.91
N PRO A 11 6.74 -5.39 -19.98
CA PRO A 11 5.49 -6.14 -20.10
C PRO A 11 5.27 -7.21 -19.02
N LEU A 12 6.33 -7.66 -18.33
CA LEU A 12 6.24 -8.66 -17.27
C LEU A 12 5.78 -8.07 -15.93
N LEU A 13 5.90 -6.76 -15.72
CA LEU A 13 5.60 -6.14 -14.42
C LEU A 13 4.11 -6.16 -14.07
N PRO A 14 3.17 -5.76 -14.96
CA PRO A 14 1.74 -5.83 -14.65
C PRO A 14 1.23 -7.23 -14.24
N PRO A 15 1.55 -8.33 -14.95
CA PRO A 15 1.06 -9.65 -14.53
C PRO A 15 1.69 -10.11 -13.21
N LEU A 16 2.95 -9.78 -12.92
CA LEU A 16 3.57 -10.09 -11.61
C LEU A 16 2.87 -9.36 -10.46
N ILE A 17 2.59 -8.07 -10.65
CA ILE A 17 1.88 -7.24 -9.66
C ILE A 17 0.48 -7.79 -9.43
N LEU A 18 -0.26 -8.09 -10.50
CA LEU A 18 -1.62 -8.66 -10.41
C LEU A 18 -1.60 -10.03 -9.73
N LEU A 19 -0.64 -10.89 -10.07
CA LEU A 19 -0.49 -12.20 -9.45
C LEU A 19 -0.23 -12.09 -7.94
N ALA A 20 0.66 -11.19 -7.52
CA ALA A 20 0.93 -10.95 -6.11
C ALA A 20 -0.32 -10.47 -5.35
N LEU A 21 -1.11 -9.56 -5.95
CA LEU A 21 -2.38 -9.10 -5.38
C LEU A 21 -3.40 -10.23 -5.25
N LEU A 22 -3.61 -11.00 -6.33
CA LEU A 22 -4.57 -12.10 -6.35
C LEU A 22 -4.18 -13.21 -5.38
N ALA A 23 -2.92 -13.67 -5.45
CA ALA A 23 -2.44 -14.74 -4.59
C ALA A 23 -2.37 -14.30 -3.12
N GLY A 24 -1.96 -13.05 -2.84
CA GLY A 24 -2.01 -12.48 -1.50
C GLY A 24 -3.45 -12.43 -0.96
N SER A 25 -4.42 -12.03 -1.78
CA SER A 25 -5.84 -11.99 -1.39
C SER A 25 -6.40 -13.39 -1.12
N ILE A 26 -6.12 -14.36 -2.01
CA ILE A 26 -6.52 -15.77 -1.84
C ILE A 26 -5.88 -16.37 -0.58
N GLY A 27 -4.58 -16.11 -0.37
CA GLY A 27 -3.87 -16.52 0.85
C GLY A 27 -4.50 -15.92 2.11
N GLY A 28 -4.93 -14.65 2.06
CA GLY A 28 -5.64 -13.99 3.16
C GLY A 28 -6.97 -14.67 3.50
N LEU A 29 -7.75 -15.04 2.49
CA LEU A 29 -9.01 -15.76 2.66
C LEU A 29 -8.79 -17.19 3.17
N ALA A 30 -7.77 -17.89 2.66
CA ALA A 30 -7.40 -19.23 3.12
C ALA A 30 -7.00 -19.26 4.61
N ARG A 31 -6.39 -18.18 5.14
CA ARG A 31 -6.11 -18.04 6.58
C ARG A 31 -7.36 -17.99 7.46
N LEU A 32 -8.53 -17.69 6.88
CA LEU A 32 -9.83 -17.72 7.55
C LEU A 32 -10.59 -19.02 7.30
N GLY A 33 -9.98 -20.01 6.65
CA GLY A 33 -10.62 -21.29 6.32
C GLY A 33 -11.55 -21.25 5.11
N LEU A 34 -11.63 -20.12 4.39
CA LEU A 34 -12.42 -20.04 3.17
C LEU A 34 -11.75 -20.81 2.03
N GLN A 35 -12.48 -21.75 1.45
CA GLN A 35 -12.03 -22.52 0.30
C GLN A 35 -12.27 -21.73 -0.99
N VAL A 36 -11.24 -21.00 -1.43
CA VAL A 36 -11.31 -20.14 -2.64
C VAL A 36 -10.67 -20.81 -3.86
N ALA A 37 -9.93 -21.89 -3.64
CA ALA A 37 -9.29 -22.73 -4.65
C ALA A 37 -9.16 -24.14 -4.07
N ASP A 38 -8.84 -25.12 -4.92
CA ASP A 38 -8.63 -26.51 -4.49
C ASP A 38 -7.66 -26.58 -3.30
N ALA A 39 -8.18 -26.97 -2.14
CA ALA A 39 -7.46 -26.94 -0.87
C ALA A 39 -6.19 -27.83 -0.87
N GLY A 40 -6.09 -28.76 -1.82
CA GLY A 40 -4.90 -29.60 -2.04
C GLY A 40 -3.77 -28.92 -2.83
N SER A 41 -3.95 -27.69 -3.34
CA SER A 41 -2.95 -27.05 -4.18
C SER A 41 -1.82 -26.41 -3.33
N PRO A 42 -0.54 -26.84 -3.48
CA PRO A 42 0.55 -26.41 -2.59
C PRO A 42 0.81 -24.89 -2.56
N TRP A 43 0.46 -24.19 -3.64
CA TRP A 43 0.65 -22.74 -3.73
C TRP A 43 -0.32 -21.96 -2.84
N VAL A 44 -1.51 -22.50 -2.51
CA VAL A 44 -2.49 -21.83 -1.63
C VAL A 44 -1.97 -21.79 -0.20
N GLY A 45 -1.40 -22.90 0.28
CA GLY A 45 -0.73 -22.96 1.58
C GLY A 45 0.45 -21.98 1.67
N SER A 46 1.26 -21.92 0.60
CA SER A 46 2.35 -20.94 0.49
C SER A 46 1.82 -19.50 0.50
N ALA A 47 0.73 -19.21 -0.21
CA ALA A 47 0.11 -17.90 -0.23
C ALA A 47 -0.44 -17.50 1.15
N ALA A 48 -1.05 -18.42 1.88
CA ALA A 48 -1.56 -18.17 3.24
C ALA A 48 -0.43 -17.91 4.25
N ALA A 49 0.66 -18.68 4.16
CA ALA A 49 1.84 -18.49 5.00
C ALA A 49 2.55 -17.15 4.70
N GLN A 50 2.62 -16.78 3.42
CA GLN A 50 3.37 -15.62 2.92
C GLN A 50 2.50 -14.39 2.64
N HIS A 51 1.23 -14.38 3.10
CA HIS A 51 0.23 -13.35 2.80
C HIS A 51 0.78 -11.92 2.97
N GLY A 52 1.40 -11.61 4.10
CA GLY A 52 1.94 -10.26 4.37
C GLY A 52 3.06 -9.87 3.40
N ALA A 53 3.97 -10.79 3.11
CA ALA A 53 5.08 -10.57 2.17
C ALA A 53 4.56 -10.41 0.72
N LEU A 54 3.53 -11.17 0.33
CA LEU A 54 2.90 -11.05 -0.98
C LEU A 54 2.17 -9.71 -1.15
N MET A 55 1.37 -9.31 -0.15
CA MET A 55 0.59 -8.07 -0.21
C MET A 55 1.47 -6.83 -0.12
N ILE A 56 2.48 -6.81 0.76
CA ILE A 56 3.28 -5.61 0.98
C ILE A 56 4.54 -5.62 0.11
N SER A 57 5.43 -6.59 0.27
CA SER A 57 6.71 -6.57 -0.45
C SER A 57 6.55 -6.87 -1.94
N ALA A 58 5.80 -7.92 -2.31
CA ALA A 58 5.67 -8.30 -3.72
C ALA A 58 4.68 -7.43 -4.50
N PHE A 59 3.52 -7.10 -3.93
CA PHE A 59 2.51 -6.25 -4.59
C PHE A 59 2.79 -4.75 -4.40
N LEU A 60 2.57 -4.20 -3.22
CA LEU A 60 2.68 -2.74 -3.00
C LEU A 60 4.11 -2.21 -3.24
N GLY A 61 5.13 -2.96 -2.82
CA GLY A 61 6.53 -2.63 -3.06
C GLY A 61 6.86 -2.56 -4.55
N SER A 62 6.34 -3.49 -5.36
CA SER A 62 6.48 -3.44 -6.82
C SER A 62 5.75 -2.24 -7.44
N VAL A 63 4.56 -1.90 -6.97
CA VAL A 63 3.79 -0.74 -7.47
C VAL A 63 4.54 0.56 -7.19
N ILE A 64 4.97 0.77 -5.94
CA ILE A 64 5.72 1.97 -5.52
C ILE A 64 7.05 2.06 -6.30
N ALA A 65 7.79 0.94 -6.40
CA ALA A 65 9.06 0.93 -7.12
C ALA A 65 8.88 1.17 -8.64
N LEU A 66 7.82 0.63 -9.24
CA LEU A 66 7.49 0.86 -10.65
C LEU A 66 7.17 2.32 -10.93
N GLU A 67 6.39 2.96 -10.06
CA GLU A 67 6.06 4.38 -10.21
C GLU A 67 7.33 5.24 -10.24
N ARG A 68 8.25 5.02 -9.29
CA ARG A 68 9.53 5.75 -9.23
C ARG A 68 10.42 5.45 -10.44
N ALA A 69 10.44 4.20 -10.90
CA ALA A 69 11.19 3.80 -12.09
C ALA A 69 10.69 4.53 -13.36
N VAL A 70 9.37 4.64 -13.51
CA VAL A 70 8.76 5.39 -14.62
C VAL A 70 9.08 6.89 -14.53
N ALA A 71 9.07 7.47 -13.32
CA ALA A 71 9.42 8.88 -13.12
C ALA A 71 10.88 9.19 -13.49
N LEU A 72 11.83 8.32 -13.12
CA LEU A 72 13.26 8.53 -13.37
C LEU A 72 13.71 8.19 -14.79
N LYS A 73 12.95 7.33 -15.50
CA LYS A 73 13.19 6.94 -16.90
C LYS A 73 14.57 6.31 -17.13
N GLN A 74 15.10 5.58 -16.15
CA GLN A 74 16.37 4.85 -16.25
C GLN A 74 16.16 3.35 -16.21
N GLY A 75 16.70 2.61 -17.17
CA GLY A 75 16.40 1.17 -17.35
C GLY A 75 16.66 0.30 -16.11
N TRP A 76 17.74 0.56 -15.38
CA TRP A 76 18.12 -0.21 -14.19
C TRP A 76 17.11 -0.05 -13.03
N THR A 77 16.39 1.07 -12.96
CA THR A 77 15.42 1.34 -11.87
C THR A 77 14.23 0.38 -11.90
N PHE A 78 13.94 -0.22 -13.06
CA PHE A 78 12.90 -1.24 -13.22
C PHE A 78 13.32 -2.62 -12.69
N ALA A 79 14.58 -2.83 -12.31
CA ALA A 79 15.02 -4.09 -11.70
C ALA A 79 14.41 -4.27 -10.29
N ALA A 80 14.22 -3.20 -9.51
CA ALA A 80 13.60 -3.26 -8.20
C ALA A 80 12.17 -3.86 -8.22
N PRO A 81 11.20 -3.32 -9.00
CA PRO A 81 9.87 -3.93 -9.06
C PRO A 81 9.87 -5.33 -9.72
N LEU A 82 10.82 -5.62 -10.62
CA LEU A 82 10.96 -6.96 -11.20
C LEU A 82 11.38 -7.99 -10.15
N LEU A 83 12.37 -7.66 -9.32
CA LEU A 83 12.84 -8.53 -8.24
C LEU A 83 11.78 -8.71 -7.16
N ALA A 84 11.02 -7.68 -6.82
CA ALA A 84 9.92 -7.78 -5.86
C ALA A 84 8.82 -8.73 -6.37
N GLY A 85 8.41 -8.59 -7.65
CA GLY A 85 7.46 -9.51 -8.29
C GLY A 85 7.98 -10.95 -8.41
N ALA A 86 9.25 -11.12 -8.81
CA ALA A 86 9.90 -12.42 -8.88
C ALA A 86 10.05 -13.08 -7.48
N GLY A 87 10.29 -12.27 -6.44
CA GLY A 87 10.27 -12.71 -5.05
C GLY A 87 8.92 -13.28 -4.67
N GLY A 88 7.82 -12.58 -5.01
CA GLY A 88 6.46 -13.08 -4.83
C GLY A 88 6.21 -14.42 -5.52
N LEU A 89 6.65 -14.58 -6.77
CA LEU A 89 6.58 -15.86 -7.48
C LEU A 89 7.34 -16.99 -6.76
N ALA A 90 8.56 -16.72 -6.30
CA ALA A 90 9.35 -17.70 -5.57
C ALA A 90 8.67 -18.10 -4.24
N LEU A 91 8.05 -17.15 -3.53
CA LEU A 91 7.26 -17.43 -2.33
C LEU A 91 6.07 -18.36 -2.64
N LEU A 92 5.33 -18.10 -3.72
CA LEU A 92 4.20 -18.94 -4.15
C LEU A 92 4.62 -20.35 -4.56
N ALA A 93 5.81 -20.48 -5.17
CA ALA A 93 6.40 -21.76 -5.54
C ALA A 93 7.01 -22.55 -4.36
N GLY A 94 6.77 -22.12 -3.11
CA GLY A 94 7.32 -22.76 -1.90
C GLY A 94 8.82 -22.50 -1.66
N ARG A 95 9.47 -21.66 -2.48
CA ARG A 95 10.91 -21.34 -2.37
C ARG A 95 11.11 -20.13 -1.44
N ALA A 96 10.71 -20.29 -0.18
CA ALA A 96 10.64 -19.19 0.79
C ALA A 96 11.95 -18.38 0.94
N ALA A 97 13.10 -19.06 1.03
CA ALA A 97 14.40 -18.38 1.18
C ALA A 97 14.76 -17.55 -0.05
N LEU A 98 14.58 -18.10 -1.25
CA LEU A 98 14.82 -17.37 -2.50
C LEU A 98 13.90 -16.15 -2.61
N GLY A 99 12.60 -16.32 -2.30
CA GLY A 99 11.64 -15.22 -2.33
C GLY A 99 12.00 -14.08 -1.36
N ALA A 100 12.43 -14.43 -0.15
CA ALA A 100 12.85 -13.44 0.84
C ALA A 100 14.09 -12.66 0.40
N TRP A 101 15.12 -13.33 -0.11
CA TRP A 101 16.35 -12.67 -0.58
C TRP A 101 16.14 -11.85 -1.86
N LEU A 102 15.24 -12.27 -2.75
CA LEU A 102 14.81 -11.43 -3.87
C LEU A 102 14.12 -10.16 -3.38
N GLY A 103 13.33 -10.23 -2.31
CA GLY A 103 12.75 -9.06 -1.64
C GLY A 103 13.81 -8.11 -1.05
N VAL A 104 14.86 -8.65 -0.43
CA VAL A 104 16.01 -7.86 0.05
C VAL A 104 16.71 -7.16 -1.12
N ALA A 105 17.00 -7.88 -2.20
CA ALA A 105 17.63 -7.31 -3.38
C ALA A 105 16.76 -6.22 -4.03
N ALA A 106 15.44 -6.42 -4.11
CA ALA A 106 14.49 -5.42 -4.59
C ALA A 106 14.55 -4.13 -3.75
N ALA A 107 14.49 -4.27 -2.43
CA ALA A 107 14.53 -3.12 -1.51
C ALA A 107 15.89 -2.42 -1.53
N GLY A 108 17.01 -3.16 -1.62
CA GLY A 108 18.35 -2.59 -1.75
C GLY A 108 18.51 -1.77 -3.04
N LEU A 109 18.03 -2.27 -4.17
CA LEU A 109 17.98 -1.50 -5.41
C LEU A 109 17.08 -0.27 -5.26
N PHE A 110 15.91 -0.41 -4.61
CA PHE A 110 15.00 0.71 -4.38
C PHE A 110 15.59 1.80 -3.47
N VAL A 111 16.43 1.45 -2.50
CA VAL A 111 17.25 2.42 -1.75
C VAL A 111 18.19 3.16 -2.70
N GLY A 112 18.88 2.46 -3.62
CA GLY A 112 19.69 3.09 -4.66
C GLY A 112 18.89 4.03 -5.57
N VAL A 113 17.66 3.65 -5.94
CA VAL A 113 16.73 4.50 -6.71
C VAL A 113 16.42 5.78 -5.95
N ASN A 114 16.07 5.70 -4.66
CA ASN A 114 15.79 6.87 -3.84
C ASN A 114 17.05 7.70 -3.54
N ALA A 115 18.23 7.09 -3.48
CA ALA A 115 19.49 7.81 -3.33
C ALA A 115 19.77 8.67 -4.56
N LEU A 116 19.47 8.15 -5.76
CA LEU A 116 19.56 8.94 -6.99
C LEU A 116 18.56 10.11 -6.99
N VAL A 117 17.32 9.90 -6.53
CA VAL A 117 16.33 10.97 -6.38
C VAL A 117 16.85 12.05 -5.44
N LEU A 118 17.37 11.66 -4.27
CA LEU A 118 17.92 12.57 -3.27
C LEU A 118 19.10 13.38 -3.81
N ARG A 119 20.01 12.74 -4.56
CA ARG A 119 21.15 13.41 -5.21
C ARG A 119 20.71 14.41 -6.28
N ARG A 120 19.60 14.16 -6.98
CA ARG A 120 19.04 15.09 -7.97
C ARG A 120 18.32 16.25 -7.31
N GLN A 121 17.62 15.99 -6.21
CA GLN A 121 16.81 17.00 -5.54
C GLN A 121 16.64 16.68 -4.05
N LEU A 122 17.35 17.42 -3.21
CA LEU A 122 17.22 17.35 -1.77
C LEU A 122 16.01 18.19 -1.33
N LEU A 123 14.89 17.52 -1.10
CA LEU A 123 13.65 18.12 -0.57
C LEU A 123 13.13 17.28 0.58
N PRO A 124 12.32 17.84 1.49
CA PRO A 124 11.88 17.10 2.66
C PRO A 124 11.09 15.82 2.34
N HIS A 125 10.30 15.82 1.27
CA HIS A 125 9.58 14.61 0.84
C HIS A 125 10.53 13.53 0.28
N THR A 126 11.65 13.89 -0.36
CA THR A 126 12.61 12.90 -0.88
C THR A 126 13.39 12.22 0.24
N LEU A 127 13.60 12.92 1.37
CA LEU A 127 14.14 12.32 2.60
C LEU A 127 13.18 11.27 3.20
N LEU A 128 11.87 11.57 3.23
CA LEU A 128 10.88 10.60 3.70
C LEU A 128 10.79 9.37 2.79
N LEU A 129 10.86 9.55 1.46
CA LEU A 129 10.90 8.43 0.52
C LEU A 129 12.15 7.55 0.72
N MET A 130 13.31 8.17 0.97
CA MET A 130 14.52 7.43 1.34
C MET A 130 14.34 6.66 2.65
N ALA A 131 13.79 7.29 3.70
CA ALA A 131 13.52 6.62 4.97
C ALA A 131 12.55 5.43 4.78
N GLY A 132 11.52 5.58 3.95
CA GLY A 132 10.61 4.50 3.58
C GLY A 132 11.33 3.35 2.86
N ALA A 133 12.22 3.64 1.92
CA ALA A 133 13.01 2.63 1.22
C ALA A 133 13.93 1.86 2.18
N LEU A 134 14.55 2.54 3.15
CA LEU A 134 15.34 1.90 4.20
C LEU A 134 14.48 1.02 5.11
N CYS A 135 13.27 1.46 5.48
CA CYS A 135 12.33 0.62 6.23
C CYS A 135 11.97 -0.65 5.47
N TRP A 136 11.75 -0.56 4.15
CA TRP A 136 11.48 -1.73 3.34
C TRP A 136 12.65 -2.72 3.33
N LEU A 137 13.88 -2.21 3.23
CA LEU A 137 15.09 -3.02 3.28
C LEU A 137 15.25 -3.72 4.63
N LEU A 138 15.06 -2.99 5.74
CA LEU A 138 15.12 -3.53 7.10
C LEU A 138 14.06 -4.63 7.31
N GLY A 139 12.81 -4.38 6.89
CA GLY A 139 11.74 -5.37 6.97
C GLY A 139 12.03 -6.63 6.16
N ASN A 140 12.56 -6.49 4.93
CA ASN A 140 12.93 -7.66 4.12
C ASN A 140 14.15 -8.41 4.68
N LEU A 141 15.14 -7.71 5.24
CA LEU A 141 16.29 -8.35 5.90
C LEU A 141 15.82 -9.16 7.11
N ALA A 142 14.98 -8.59 7.96
CA ALA A 142 14.42 -9.29 9.11
C ALA A 142 13.62 -10.54 8.69
N PHE A 143 12.82 -10.41 7.63
CA PHE A 143 12.07 -11.52 7.06
C PHE A 143 12.97 -12.61 6.47
N ALA A 144 14.02 -12.25 5.72
CA ALA A 144 14.95 -13.21 5.11
C ALA A 144 15.84 -13.93 6.14
N LEU A 145 16.29 -13.19 7.16
CA LEU A 145 17.14 -13.72 8.23
C LEU A 145 16.34 -14.41 9.34
N ARG A 146 15.00 -14.31 9.33
CA ARG A 146 14.10 -14.84 10.36
C ARG A 146 14.49 -14.39 11.76
N LEU A 147 14.82 -13.10 11.91
CA LEU A 147 15.29 -12.53 13.16
C LEU A 147 14.24 -12.69 14.27
N ALA A 148 14.56 -13.45 15.31
CA ALA A 148 13.69 -13.62 16.45
C ALA A 148 13.46 -12.27 17.16
N GLY A 149 12.20 -11.95 17.48
CA GLY A 149 11.84 -10.70 18.16
C GLY A 149 11.82 -9.45 17.26
N PHE A 150 12.14 -9.57 15.97
CA PHE A 150 12.06 -8.45 15.02
C PHE A 150 10.92 -8.70 14.01
N ASP A 151 9.76 -8.08 14.24
CA ASP A 151 8.63 -8.20 13.33
C ASP A 151 8.89 -7.36 12.05
N PRO A 152 8.86 -7.94 10.84
CA PRO A 152 8.99 -7.19 9.60
C PRO A 152 7.79 -6.28 9.31
N LEU A 153 6.60 -6.55 9.89
CA LEU A 153 5.36 -5.85 9.55
C LEU A 153 5.39 -4.33 9.84
N PRO A 154 5.81 -3.84 11.04
CA PRO A 154 5.90 -2.40 11.29
C PRO A 154 6.79 -1.65 10.29
N TRP A 155 7.89 -2.27 9.85
CA TRP A 155 8.84 -1.69 8.89
C TRP A 155 8.29 -1.68 7.46
N TRP A 156 7.63 -2.78 7.05
CA TRP A 156 6.91 -2.83 5.78
C TRP A 156 5.76 -1.83 5.73
N PHE A 157 5.01 -1.63 6.81
CA PHE A 157 4.00 -0.60 6.88
C PHE A 157 4.60 0.81 6.97
N ALA A 158 5.75 0.99 7.62
CA ALA A 158 6.45 2.27 7.67
C ALA A 158 6.86 2.76 6.28
N LEU A 159 7.29 1.86 5.36
CA LEU A 159 7.45 2.20 3.94
C LEU A 159 6.19 2.87 3.38
N LEU A 160 5.03 2.23 3.56
CA LEU A 160 3.76 2.67 2.98
C LEU A 160 3.32 4.01 3.59
N VAL A 161 3.37 4.12 4.92
CA VAL A 161 2.99 5.33 5.67
C VAL A 161 3.91 6.51 5.31
N LEU A 162 5.23 6.29 5.26
CA LEU A 162 6.19 7.33 4.89
C LEU A 162 6.06 7.75 3.42
N THR A 163 5.77 6.82 2.51
CA THR A 163 5.52 7.13 1.09
C THR A 163 4.28 8.00 0.96
N ILE A 164 3.17 7.63 1.61
CA ILE A 164 1.94 8.44 1.62
C ILE A 164 2.22 9.82 2.25
N ALA A 165 2.90 9.88 3.39
CA ALA A 165 3.25 11.15 4.04
C ALA A 165 4.12 12.05 3.14
N ALA A 166 5.09 11.47 2.42
CA ALA A 166 5.94 12.18 1.47
C ALA A 166 5.13 12.78 0.32
N GLU A 167 4.24 11.99 -0.29
CA GLU A 167 3.34 12.47 -1.36
C GLU A 167 2.43 13.59 -0.86
N ARG A 168 1.89 13.47 0.37
CA ARG A 168 1.08 14.54 0.97
C ARG A 168 1.89 15.81 1.22
N LEU A 169 3.14 15.71 1.68
CA LEU A 169 4.04 16.86 1.82
C LEU A 169 4.30 17.52 0.45
N GLU A 170 4.53 16.74 -0.60
CA GLU A 170 4.77 17.26 -1.95
C GLU A 170 3.56 18.05 -2.48
N MET A 171 2.35 17.49 -2.37
CA MET A 171 1.12 18.14 -2.87
C MET A 171 0.75 19.41 -2.11
N THR A 172 1.12 19.51 -0.83
CA THR A 172 0.78 20.65 0.01
C THR A 172 1.88 21.71 0.06
N ARG A 173 3.00 21.50 -0.64
CA ARG A 173 4.11 22.46 -0.75
C ARG A 173 3.68 23.83 -1.28
N LEU A 174 2.70 23.86 -2.17
CA LEU A 174 2.16 25.11 -2.74
C LEU A 174 1.21 25.84 -1.77
N MET A 175 0.87 25.23 -0.63
CA MET A 175 0.10 25.86 0.42
C MET A 175 1.02 26.45 1.49
N ARG A 176 0.69 27.65 1.97
CA ARG A 176 1.41 28.29 3.08
C ARG A 176 1.17 27.51 4.37
N ARG A 177 2.10 26.65 4.76
CA ARG A 177 2.07 25.93 6.05
C ARG A 177 2.76 26.75 7.13
N ARG A 178 2.22 26.69 8.36
CA ARG A 178 2.92 27.23 9.54
C ARG A 178 4.08 26.28 9.88
N PRO A 179 5.30 26.77 10.14
CA PRO A 179 6.47 25.94 10.43
C PRO A 179 6.24 24.91 11.55
N ALA A 180 5.45 25.27 12.58
CA ALA A 180 5.11 24.37 13.69
C ALA A 180 4.36 23.09 13.24
N ALA A 181 3.53 23.18 12.21
CA ALA A 181 2.81 22.01 11.70
C ALA A 181 3.76 21.01 11.02
N GLU A 182 4.79 21.50 10.33
CA GLU A 182 5.78 20.67 9.66
C GLU A 182 6.69 19.93 10.66
N TRP A 183 7.20 20.63 11.68
CA TRP A 183 7.98 20.00 12.75
C TRP A 183 7.20 18.94 13.52
N SER A 184 5.92 19.19 13.81
CA SER A 184 5.07 18.21 14.48
C SER A 184 4.88 16.93 13.66
N LEU A 185 4.81 17.04 12.32
CA LEU A 185 4.76 15.85 11.45
C LEU A 185 6.04 15.04 11.57
N TYR A 186 7.21 15.69 11.50
CA TYR A 186 8.48 14.98 11.62
C TYR A 186 8.65 14.32 12.98
N ALA A 187 8.21 14.96 14.06
CA ALA A 187 8.20 14.34 15.39
C ALA A 187 7.33 13.08 15.43
N VAL A 188 6.13 13.11 14.83
CA VAL A 188 5.24 11.93 14.76
C VAL A 188 5.84 10.83 13.88
N LEU A 189 6.47 11.16 12.75
CA LEU A 189 7.13 10.17 11.89
C LEU A 189 8.40 9.58 12.54
N ALA A 190 9.15 10.37 13.31
CA ALA A 190 10.26 9.88 14.11
C ALA A 190 9.76 8.94 15.22
N LEU A 191 8.65 9.27 15.88
CA LEU A 191 7.99 8.40 16.85
C LEU A 191 7.52 7.09 16.21
N LEU A 192 7.00 7.13 14.98
CA LEU A 192 6.61 5.94 14.22
C LEU A 192 7.81 5.01 14.00
N LEU A 193 8.94 5.55 13.56
CA LEU A 193 10.18 4.78 13.34
C LEU A 193 10.77 4.24 14.65
N GLY A 194 10.80 5.07 15.70
CA GLY A 194 11.21 4.63 17.04
C GLY A 194 10.29 3.54 17.57
N GLY A 195 8.97 3.64 17.35
CA GLY A 195 7.99 2.63 17.72
C GLY A 195 8.18 1.32 16.95
N ALA A 196 8.46 1.38 15.65
CA ALA A 196 8.74 0.19 14.85
C ALA A 196 9.98 -0.57 15.35
N ALA A 197 10.97 0.14 15.90
CA ALA A 197 12.19 -0.45 16.44
C ALA A 197 12.07 -0.91 17.90
N LEU A 198 11.32 -0.19 18.73
CA LEU A 198 11.41 -0.31 20.19
C LEU A 198 10.12 -0.80 20.86
N SER A 199 8.94 -0.45 20.33
CA SER A 199 7.68 -0.69 21.04
C SER A 199 6.45 -0.63 20.12
N PRO A 200 5.69 -1.72 19.99
CA PRO A 200 4.42 -1.74 19.27
C PRO A 200 3.38 -0.74 19.81
N VAL A 201 3.43 -0.40 21.11
CA VAL A 201 2.57 0.65 21.71
C VAL A 201 2.93 2.01 21.14
N LEU A 202 4.23 2.36 21.11
CA LEU A 202 4.68 3.63 20.53
C LEU A 202 4.36 3.70 19.03
N TYR A 203 4.48 2.57 18.32
CA TYR A 203 4.07 2.47 16.91
C TYR A 203 2.58 2.78 16.73
N GLY A 204 1.71 2.14 17.50
CA GLY A 204 0.26 2.38 17.46
C GLY A 204 -0.13 3.82 17.86
N ALA A 205 0.53 4.37 18.89
CA ALA A 205 0.36 5.76 19.29
C ALA A 205 0.77 6.73 18.17
N ALA A 206 1.90 6.48 17.51
CA ALA A 206 2.37 7.29 16.39
C ALA A 206 1.39 7.26 15.20
N LEU A 207 0.83 6.09 14.86
CA LEU A 207 -0.20 5.97 13.82
C LEU A 207 -1.46 6.78 14.18
N THR A 208 -1.89 6.71 15.44
CA THR A 208 -3.06 7.46 15.94
C THR A 208 -2.83 8.96 15.90
N LEU A 209 -1.65 9.42 16.36
CA LEU A 209 -1.24 10.82 16.29
C LEU A 209 -1.12 11.30 14.84
N LEU A 210 -0.60 10.46 13.94
CA LEU A 210 -0.50 10.78 12.51
C LEU A 210 -1.89 10.94 11.89
N ALA A 211 -2.83 10.07 12.23
CA ALA A 211 -4.23 10.20 11.79
C ALA A 211 -4.83 11.53 12.24
N ALA A 212 -4.68 11.87 13.53
CA ALA A 212 -5.16 13.14 14.08
C ALA A 212 -4.49 14.35 13.40
N TRP A 213 -3.18 14.25 13.14
CA TRP A 213 -2.43 15.29 12.43
C TRP A 213 -2.96 15.50 11.00
N LEU A 214 -3.14 14.41 10.24
CA LEU A 214 -3.66 14.44 8.88
C LEU A 214 -5.09 15.00 8.85
N LEU A 215 -5.95 14.52 9.76
CA LEU A 215 -7.30 15.03 9.96
C LEU A 215 -7.35 16.49 10.40
N ARG A 216 -6.28 17.07 10.96
CA ARG A 216 -6.22 18.50 11.34
C ARG A 216 -5.54 19.40 10.33
N HIS A 217 -4.57 18.89 9.57
CA HIS A 217 -3.68 19.71 8.73
C HIS A 217 -3.72 19.41 7.23
N ASP A 218 -4.22 18.25 6.78
CA ASP A 218 -4.28 17.93 5.35
C ASP A 218 -5.33 18.76 4.58
N ILE A 219 -5.08 19.06 3.29
CA ILE A 219 -5.99 19.81 2.42
C ILE A 219 -7.28 19.03 2.10
N ALA A 220 -7.29 17.70 2.26
CA ALA A 220 -8.42 16.84 1.93
C ALA A 220 -9.74 17.30 2.59
N ARG A 221 -9.69 17.87 3.80
CA ARG A 221 -10.86 18.48 4.47
C ARG A 221 -11.53 19.60 3.68
N ARG A 222 -10.77 20.34 2.88
CA ARG A 222 -11.29 21.40 2.01
C ARG A 222 -11.64 20.82 0.65
N THR A 223 -10.77 19.97 0.11
CA THR A 223 -10.96 19.34 -1.21
C THR A 223 -12.18 18.41 -1.27
N VAL A 224 -12.67 17.90 -0.13
CA VAL A 224 -13.91 17.11 -0.07
C VAL A 224 -15.15 17.91 -0.50
N HIS A 225 -15.10 19.24 -0.45
CA HIS A 225 -16.14 20.13 -0.95
C HIS A 225 -15.95 20.54 -2.42
N ALA A 226 -14.87 20.07 -3.08
CA ALA A 226 -14.70 20.25 -4.52
C ALA A 226 -15.63 19.30 -5.30
N GLU A 227 -15.46 19.24 -6.62
CA GLU A 227 -16.22 18.34 -7.49
C GLU A 227 -15.31 17.36 -8.25
N GLY A 228 -15.92 16.33 -8.84
CA GLY A 228 -15.24 15.36 -9.69
C GLY A 228 -14.16 14.55 -8.96
N LEU A 229 -13.04 14.31 -9.65
CA LEU A 229 -11.96 13.45 -9.18
C LEU A 229 -11.32 13.95 -7.87
N SER A 230 -11.17 15.27 -7.72
CA SER A 230 -10.58 15.85 -6.51
C SER A 230 -11.41 15.53 -5.25
N ARG A 231 -12.75 15.58 -5.36
CA ARG A 231 -13.64 15.17 -4.27
C ARG A 231 -13.49 13.70 -3.94
N TYR A 232 -13.47 12.83 -4.96
CA TYR A 232 -13.29 11.40 -4.75
C TYR A 232 -11.98 11.08 -4.04
N MET A 233 -10.87 11.67 -4.49
CA MET A 233 -9.58 11.56 -3.81
C MET A 233 -9.69 11.99 -2.35
N ALA A 234 -10.31 13.13 -2.06
CA ALA A 234 -10.48 13.61 -0.70
C ALA A 234 -11.30 12.65 0.18
N VAL A 235 -12.38 12.05 -0.36
CA VAL A 235 -13.19 11.05 0.37
C VAL A 235 -12.36 9.80 0.69
N CYS A 236 -11.60 9.28 -0.28
CA CYS A 236 -10.67 8.18 -0.06
C CYS A 236 -9.65 8.51 1.04
N LEU A 237 -9.05 9.70 1.00
CA LEU A 237 -8.04 10.15 1.95
C LEU A 237 -8.62 10.27 3.37
N LEU A 238 -9.75 10.97 3.52
CA LEU A 238 -10.37 11.18 4.84
C LEU A 238 -10.87 9.87 5.46
N GLY A 239 -11.49 9.00 4.66
CA GLY A 239 -11.86 7.66 5.12
C GLY A 239 -10.65 6.82 5.51
N GLY A 240 -9.57 6.90 4.72
CA GLY A 240 -8.29 6.29 5.06
C GLY A 240 -7.72 6.79 6.40
N TYR A 241 -7.78 8.10 6.68
CA TYR A 241 -7.31 8.65 7.96
C TYR A 241 -8.13 8.13 9.15
N GLY A 242 -9.44 7.95 8.97
CA GLY A 242 -10.28 7.28 9.98
C GLY A 242 -9.77 5.87 10.29
N TRP A 243 -9.49 5.08 9.24
CA TRP A 243 -8.93 3.74 9.40
C TRP A 243 -7.51 3.72 9.98
N LEU A 244 -6.68 4.73 9.69
CA LEU A 244 -5.36 4.88 10.31
C LEU A 244 -5.46 5.07 11.83
N ALA A 245 -6.45 5.85 12.30
CA ALA A 245 -6.72 6.01 13.73
C ALA A 245 -7.17 4.68 14.36
N VAL A 246 -8.13 3.98 13.73
CA VAL A 246 -8.59 2.66 14.19
C VAL A 246 -7.43 1.66 14.26
N ALA A 247 -6.58 1.62 13.24
CA ALA A 247 -5.43 0.74 13.21
C ALA A 247 -4.41 1.08 14.31
N GLY A 248 -4.09 2.36 14.51
CA GLY A 248 -3.18 2.80 15.56
C GLY A 248 -3.65 2.39 16.96
N LEU A 249 -4.94 2.62 17.26
CA LEU A 249 -5.56 2.17 18.52
C LEU A 249 -5.53 0.64 18.64
N ALA A 250 -5.79 -0.09 17.56
CA ALA A 250 -5.75 -1.54 17.55
C ALA A 250 -4.34 -2.12 17.75
N TRP A 251 -3.28 -1.44 17.26
CA TRP A 251 -1.88 -1.80 17.56
C TRP A 251 -1.58 -1.68 19.06
N VAL A 252 -2.03 -0.59 19.70
CA VAL A 252 -1.90 -0.42 21.15
C VAL A 252 -2.67 -1.51 21.89
N ALA A 253 -3.94 -1.71 21.54
CA ALA A 253 -4.81 -2.70 22.19
C ALA A 253 -4.25 -4.13 22.06
N THR A 254 -3.71 -4.50 20.88
CA THR A 254 -3.04 -5.79 20.66
C THR A 254 -1.88 -5.99 21.64
N THR A 255 -1.10 -4.94 21.88
CA THR A 255 0.04 -5.00 22.81
C THR A 255 -0.41 -5.12 24.27
N LEU A 256 -1.59 -4.59 24.59
CA LEU A 256 -2.23 -4.74 25.90
C LEU A 256 -2.96 -6.08 26.08
N GLY A 257 -2.83 -7.02 25.12
CA GLY A 257 -3.42 -8.36 25.19
C GLY A 257 -4.83 -8.49 24.62
N TRP A 258 -5.39 -7.43 24.03
CA TRP A 258 -6.70 -7.50 23.40
C TRP A 258 -6.60 -8.20 22.03
N PRO A 259 -7.65 -8.91 21.57
CA PRO A 259 -7.64 -9.63 20.28
C PRO A 259 -7.79 -8.68 19.06
N ALA A 260 -7.05 -7.58 19.02
CA ALA A 260 -7.18 -6.49 18.05
C ALA A 260 -6.21 -6.59 16.86
N ARG A 261 -5.43 -7.68 16.75
CA ARG A 261 -4.38 -7.81 15.71
C ARG A 261 -4.95 -7.76 14.29
N ASP A 262 -6.13 -8.34 14.07
CA ASP A 262 -6.77 -8.29 12.74
C ASP A 262 -7.11 -6.85 12.35
N ALA A 263 -7.64 -6.06 13.29
CA ALA A 263 -7.95 -4.64 13.09
C ALA A 263 -6.69 -3.79 12.91
N ALA A 264 -5.62 -4.08 13.64
CA ALA A 264 -4.34 -3.39 13.52
C ALA A 264 -3.75 -3.53 12.11
N LEU A 265 -3.75 -4.76 11.56
CA LEU A 265 -3.17 -5.06 10.26
C LEU A 265 -4.08 -4.67 9.10
N HIS A 266 -5.37 -5.02 9.15
CA HIS A 266 -6.29 -4.78 8.04
C HIS A 266 -6.91 -3.38 8.07
N GLY A 267 -7.04 -2.75 9.24
CA GLY A 267 -7.33 -1.32 9.31
C GLY A 267 -6.21 -0.49 8.65
N LEU A 268 -4.94 -0.86 8.87
CA LEU A 268 -3.81 -0.17 8.25
C LEU A 268 -3.65 -0.51 6.77
N GLY A 269 -3.65 -1.80 6.43
CA GLY A 269 -3.45 -2.28 5.06
C GLY A 269 -4.64 -2.00 4.15
N LEU A 270 -5.83 -2.49 4.49
CA LEU A 270 -7.02 -2.30 3.65
C LEU A 270 -7.66 -0.94 3.90
N GLY A 271 -7.91 -0.58 5.17
CA GLY A 271 -8.63 0.63 5.52
C GLY A 271 -7.88 1.90 5.11
N PHE A 272 -6.62 2.05 5.52
CA PHE A 272 -5.80 3.21 5.21
C PHE A 272 -5.12 3.10 3.84
N VAL A 273 -4.23 2.11 3.65
CA VAL A 273 -3.37 2.05 2.44
C VAL A 273 -4.19 1.81 1.18
N PHE A 274 -5.13 0.86 1.15
CA PHE A 274 -5.94 0.65 -0.06
C PHE A 274 -6.91 1.80 -0.34
N SER A 275 -7.39 2.54 0.67
CA SER A 275 -8.11 3.79 0.40
C SER A 275 -7.21 4.81 -0.31
N MET A 276 -5.93 4.92 0.06
CA MET A 276 -4.97 5.76 -0.67
C MET A 276 -4.73 5.27 -2.09
N VAL A 277 -4.55 3.95 -2.28
CA VAL A 277 -4.42 3.35 -3.62
C VAL A 277 -5.65 3.68 -4.47
N MET A 278 -6.87 3.53 -3.92
CA MET A 278 -8.10 3.85 -4.64
C MET A 278 -8.19 5.33 -5.01
N GLY A 279 -7.83 6.22 -4.10
CA GLY A 279 -7.79 7.67 -4.35
C GLY A 279 -6.79 8.05 -5.44
N HIS A 280 -5.57 7.50 -5.39
CA HIS A 280 -4.48 7.95 -6.26
C HIS A 280 -4.39 7.20 -7.60
N ALA A 281 -4.88 5.96 -7.70
CA ALA A 281 -4.79 5.16 -8.92
C ALA A 281 -5.39 5.83 -10.17
N PRO A 282 -6.51 6.58 -10.12
CA PRO A 282 -7.02 7.31 -11.29
C PRO A 282 -6.05 8.34 -11.87
N VAL A 283 -5.06 8.79 -11.08
CA VAL A 283 -4.03 9.76 -11.49
C VAL A 283 -2.71 9.07 -11.81
N ILE A 284 -2.27 8.14 -10.95
CA ILE A 284 -0.98 7.46 -11.07
C ILE A 284 -0.99 6.45 -12.23
N LEU A 285 -2.05 5.65 -12.38
CA LEU A 285 -2.11 4.60 -13.41
C LEU A 285 -1.98 5.16 -14.84
N PRO A 286 -2.68 6.26 -15.21
CA PRO A 286 -2.43 6.96 -16.48
C PRO A 286 -0.97 7.31 -16.73
N ALA A 287 -0.29 7.87 -15.73
CA ALA A 287 1.10 8.31 -15.83
C ALA A 287 2.07 7.12 -16.01
N VAL A 288 1.83 6.03 -15.28
CA VAL A 288 2.67 4.82 -15.32
C VAL A 288 2.43 4.01 -16.60
N ALA A 289 1.18 3.65 -16.87
CA ALA A 289 0.83 2.80 -18.01
C ALA A 289 0.85 3.56 -19.34
N GLY A 290 0.68 4.88 -19.33
CA GLY A 290 0.54 5.70 -20.55
C GLY A 290 -0.86 5.59 -21.16
N ILE A 291 -1.87 5.34 -20.33
CA ILE A 291 -3.28 5.26 -20.71
C ILE A 291 -4.04 6.49 -20.20
N LYS A 292 -5.28 6.67 -20.62
CA LYS A 292 -6.20 7.66 -20.04
C LYS A 292 -7.40 6.93 -19.45
N LEU A 293 -7.97 7.50 -18.40
CA LEU A 293 -9.11 6.93 -17.70
C LEU A 293 -10.29 7.91 -17.77
N LEU A 294 -11.48 7.38 -17.99
CA LEU A 294 -12.72 8.13 -17.83
C LEU A 294 -13.19 8.02 -16.38
N TYR A 295 -13.05 9.10 -15.60
CA TYR A 295 -13.57 9.18 -14.25
C TYR A 295 -15.11 9.32 -14.25
N GLY A 296 -15.76 8.74 -13.23
CA GLY A 296 -17.19 8.89 -12.98
C GLY A 296 -17.60 8.41 -11.57
N PRO A 297 -18.87 8.59 -11.17
CA PRO A 297 -19.36 8.30 -9.81
C PRO A 297 -19.28 6.82 -9.43
N TRP A 298 -19.19 5.90 -10.38
CA TRP A 298 -19.03 4.47 -10.10
C TRP A 298 -17.73 4.12 -9.36
N PHE A 299 -16.72 5.01 -9.34
CA PHE A 299 -15.52 4.85 -8.52
C PHE A 299 -15.80 4.82 -7.00
N TYR A 300 -16.93 5.35 -6.54
CA TYR A 300 -17.31 5.29 -5.13
C TYR A 300 -17.81 3.91 -4.69
N ALA A 301 -18.32 3.08 -5.62
CA ALA A 301 -18.86 1.75 -5.30
C ALA A 301 -17.82 0.81 -4.66
N PRO A 302 -16.62 0.58 -5.24
CA PRO A 302 -15.60 -0.25 -4.61
C PRO A 302 -15.09 0.32 -3.28
N LEU A 303 -15.04 1.66 -3.14
CA LEU A 303 -14.64 2.31 -1.89
C LEU A 303 -15.67 2.05 -0.78
N ALA A 304 -16.96 2.26 -1.07
CA ALA A 304 -18.04 2.01 -0.14
C ALA A 304 -18.08 0.53 0.27
N LEU A 305 -17.91 -0.39 -0.69
CA LEU A 305 -17.83 -1.82 -0.42
C LEU A 305 -16.63 -2.16 0.48
N LEU A 306 -15.46 -1.56 0.24
CA LEU A 306 -14.26 -1.76 1.06
C LEU A 306 -14.51 -1.32 2.52
N HIS A 307 -15.09 -0.13 2.74
CA HIS A 307 -15.31 0.38 4.10
C HIS A 307 -16.42 -0.39 4.82
N ALA A 308 -17.53 -0.68 4.15
CA ALA A 308 -18.62 -1.49 4.73
C ALA A 308 -18.15 -2.90 5.09
N SER A 309 -17.36 -3.54 4.21
CA SER A 309 -16.80 -4.87 4.48
C SER A 309 -15.79 -4.88 5.63
N LEU A 310 -14.99 -3.81 5.80
CA LEU A 310 -14.12 -3.66 6.96
C LEU A 310 -14.89 -3.44 8.26
N LEU A 311 -15.95 -2.63 8.24
CA LEU A 311 -16.82 -2.45 9.41
C LEU A 311 -17.46 -3.77 9.82
N LEU A 312 -17.93 -4.57 8.86
CA LEU A 312 -18.46 -5.90 9.13
C LEU A 312 -17.38 -6.82 9.73
N ARG A 313 -16.21 -6.90 9.09
CA ARG A 313 -15.11 -7.78 9.49
C ARG A 313 -14.54 -7.44 10.87
N LEU A 314 -14.33 -6.16 11.14
CA LEU A 314 -13.60 -5.69 12.32
C LEU A 314 -14.53 -5.30 13.47
N GLY A 315 -15.77 -4.91 13.17
CA GLY A 315 -16.78 -4.55 14.17
C GLY A 315 -17.52 -5.78 14.70
N ALA A 316 -18.23 -6.50 13.82
CA ALA A 316 -19.01 -7.68 14.21
C ALA A 316 -18.20 -8.99 14.18
N GLY A 317 -17.19 -9.08 13.31
CA GLY A 317 -16.40 -10.29 13.13
C GLY A 317 -15.61 -10.81 14.35
N PRO A 318 -15.19 -9.99 15.33
CA PRO A 318 -14.61 -10.52 16.58
C PRO A 318 -15.59 -11.39 17.38
N ALA A 319 -16.89 -11.10 17.31
CA ALA A 319 -17.93 -11.90 17.96
C ALA A 319 -18.41 -13.06 17.07
N GLU A 320 -18.50 -12.83 15.76
CA GLU A 320 -19.08 -13.77 14.79
C GLU A 320 -18.08 -14.16 13.69
N PRO A 321 -17.45 -15.35 13.76
CA PRO A 321 -16.46 -15.80 12.77
C PRO A 321 -16.97 -15.82 11.32
N GLU A 322 -18.25 -16.11 11.12
CA GLU A 322 -18.90 -16.10 9.80
C GLU A 322 -18.97 -14.69 9.21
N LEU A 323 -19.33 -13.68 10.03
CA LEU A 323 -19.33 -12.28 9.61
C LEU A 323 -17.92 -11.77 9.33
N ARG A 324 -16.92 -12.25 10.08
CA ARG A 324 -15.50 -11.99 9.79
C ARG A 324 -15.10 -12.54 8.42
N ALA A 325 -15.48 -13.78 8.12
CA ALA A 325 -15.19 -14.44 6.84
C ALA A 325 -15.92 -13.75 5.67
N LEU A 326 -17.20 -13.41 5.83
CA LEU A 326 -17.97 -12.65 4.86
C LEU A 326 -17.35 -11.27 4.61
N GLY A 327 -16.99 -10.54 5.67
CA GLY A 327 -16.32 -9.25 5.56
C GLY A 327 -14.98 -9.36 4.82
N ALA A 328 -14.19 -10.41 5.07
CA ALA A 328 -12.95 -10.66 4.33
C ALA A 328 -13.18 -10.99 2.85
N ALA A 329 -14.20 -11.81 2.53
CA ALA A 329 -14.59 -12.10 1.15
C ALA A 329 -15.03 -10.83 0.42
N LEU A 330 -15.82 -9.98 1.08
CA LEU A 330 -16.25 -8.69 0.55
C LEU A 330 -15.08 -7.69 0.43
N ASN A 331 -14.06 -7.75 1.30
CA ASN A 331 -12.83 -6.98 1.11
C ASN A 331 -12.15 -7.37 -0.21
N ALA A 332 -11.98 -8.68 -0.47
CA ALA A 332 -11.39 -9.17 -1.72
C ALA A 332 -12.24 -8.78 -2.94
N ALA A 333 -13.56 -8.88 -2.82
CA ALA A 333 -14.49 -8.43 -3.86
C ALA A 333 -14.38 -6.93 -4.14
N ALA A 334 -14.16 -6.09 -3.11
CA ALA A 334 -13.93 -4.66 -3.28
C ALA A 334 -12.66 -4.35 -4.10
N LEU A 335 -11.58 -5.09 -3.85
CA LEU A 335 -10.33 -4.96 -4.62
C LEU A 335 -10.52 -5.39 -6.08
N ALA A 336 -11.22 -6.50 -6.32
CA ALA A 336 -11.55 -6.97 -7.66
C ALA A 336 -12.45 -5.98 -8.40
N LEU A 337 -13.51 -5.49 -7.75
CA LEU A 337 -14.42 -4.48 -8.30
C LEU A 337 -13.68 -3.19 -8.65
N PHE A 338 -12.70 -2.77 -7.83
CA PHE A 338 -11.87 -1.61 -8.13
C PHE A 338 -11.00 -1.82 -9.37
N ALA A 339 -10.36 -2.98 -9.49
CA ALA A 339 -9.58 -3.32 -10.68
C ALA A 339 -10.45 -3.34 -11.95
N LEU A 340 -11.64 -3.95 -11.88
CA LEU A 340 -12.62 -3.94 -12.97
C LEU A 340 -13.08 -2.52 -13.32
N THR A 341 -13.28 -1.66 -12.31
CA THR A 341 -13.63 -0.25 -12.50
C THR A 341 -12.56 0.50 -13.27
N LEU A 342 -11.28 0.29 -12.95
CA LEU A 342 -10.16 0.90 -13.68
C LEU A 342 -10.08 0.40 -15.13
N ILE A 343 -10.27 -0.89 -15.36
CA ILE A 343 -10.26 -1.49 -16.70
C ILE A 343 -11.42 -0.90 -17.53
N ALA A 344 -12.64 -0.89 -16.99
CA ALA A 344 -13.80 -0.31 -17.63
C ALA A 344 -13.59 1.17 -17.95
N ALA A 345 -13.04 1.95 -17.00
CA ALA A 345 -12.72 3.36 -17.22
C ALA A 345 -11.71 3.59 -18.35
N ALA A 346 -10.72 2.70 -18.51
CA ALA A 346 -9.76 2.75 -19.62
C ALA A 346 -10.40 2.40 -20.97
N LEU A 347 -11.25 1.37 -21.00
CA LEU A 347 -11.95 0.92 -22.22
C LEU A 347 -12.97 1.96 -22.69
N LEU A 348 -13.77 2.51 -21.77
CA LEU A 348 -14.74 3.57 -22.07
C LEU A 348 -14.06 4.83 -22.60
N TRP A 349 -12.87 5.17 -22.09
CA TRP A 349 -12.08 6.27 -22.64
C TRP A 349 -11.72 6.00 -24.11
N ARG A 350 -11.27 4.79 -24.43
CA ARG A 350 -10.85 4.42 -25.81
C ARG A 350 -12.01 4.47 -26.78
N ALA A 351 -13.15 3.88 -26.42
CA ALA A 351 -14.36 3.90 -27.25
C ALA A 351 -14.85 5.34 -27.53
N ARG A 352 -14.81 6.24 -26.54
CA ARG A 352 -15.15 7.66 -26.75
C ARG A 352 -14.20 8.40 -27.68
N LYS A 353 -12.96 7.95 -27.80
CA LYS A 353 -11.97 8.54 -28.70
C LYS A 353 -12.14 8.04 -30.14
N GLU A 354 -12.55 6.79 -30.32
CA GLU A 354 -12.80 6.20 -31.65
C GLU A 354 -14.07 6.75 -32.30
N ASN A 355 -15.05 7.17 -31.50
CA ASN A 355 -16.29 7.79 -31.96
C ASN A 355 -16.20 9.33 -32.18
N ARG A 356 -15.00 9.93 -32.14
CA ARG A 356 -14.75 11.37 -32.37
C ARG A 356 -13.81 11.58 -33.54
#